data_AF-A0A818INK7-F1
#
_entry.id   AF-A0A818INK7-F1
#
_cell.length_a   1.000
_cell.length_b   1.000
_cell.length_c   1.000
_cell.angle_alpha   90.00
_cell.angle_beta   90.00
_cell.angle_gamma   90.00
#
_symmetry.space_group_name_H-M   'P 1'
#
loop_
_entity.id
_entity.type
_entity.pdbx_description
1 polymer ?
#
loop_
_entity_poly.entity_id
_entity_poly.type
_entity_poly.pdbx_seq_one_letter_code
_entity_poly.pdbx_strand_id
1 'polypeptide(L)'
;MVNSVPPNSSSIVPANNQNFEIFSLIWLDQDVESQYIQNAENKLRSNINLIKKFLDVKKCQQYVEDLSPADRVVMIVSGGLGQQIVPSIHKLRQVISIYVYCMNKERNKRWSKYFTKVKGVINEVDELVSQINTDRQIQRNLDEPFSHNLFNVNCGNGTSTSDINGKFIFSQVLIDCILRIKSNEED
;
A
#
# COMPACT_ATOMS: atom_id res chain seq x y z
N MET A 1 10.35 23.36 -49.19
CA MET A 1 11.42 23.67 -48.21
C MET A 1 10.77 24.30 -46.99
N VAL A 2 10.82 23.56 -45.88
CA VAL A 2 10.62 23.94 -44.46
C VAL A 2 9.38 24.79 -44.09
N ASN A 3 8.40 24.10 -43.50
CA ASN A 3 7.27 24.67 -42.77
C ASN A 3 7.73 25.18 -41.39
N SER A 4 7.46 26.45 -41.08
CA SER A 4 7.58 27.01 -39.73
C SER A 4 6.23 26.90 -39.02
N VAL A 5 6.14 25.96 -38.07
CA VAL A 5 5.01 25.83 -37.12
C VAL A 5 5.44 26.49 -35.80
N PRO A 6 4.68 27.43 -35.21
CA PRO A 6 4.99 28.00 -33.91
C PRO A 6 4.73 26.98 -32.77
N PRO A 7 5.45 27.06 -31.63
CA PRO A 7 5.31 26.11 -30.55
C PRO A 7 4.01 26.39 -29.80
N ASN A 8 3.03 25.49 -29.92
CA ASN A 8 1.75 25.66 -29.26
C ASN A 8 1.81 25.12 -27.82
N SER A 9 1.44 26.01 -26.90
CA SER A 9 0.65 25.75 -25.69
C SER A 9 1.16 24.68 -24.73
N SER A 10 1.90 25.15 -23.73
CA SER A 10 1.76 24.78 -22.32
C SER A 10 0.42 24.14 -21.97
N SER A 11 0.43 22.82 -21.80
CA SER A 11 -0.60 22.11 -21.04
C SER A 11 -0.08 21.96 -19.62
N ILE A 12 -0.39 22.96 -18.80
CA ILE A 12 -0.31 22.86 -17.34
C ILE A 12 -1.25 21.73 -16.96
N VAL A 13 -0.68 20.54 -16.70
CA VAL A 13 -1.45 19.46 -16.11
C VAL A 13 -1.82 19.93 -14.71
N PRO A 14 -3.12 20.02 -14.35
CA PRO A 14 -3.52 20.53 -13.06
C PRO A 14 -2.99 19.58 -11.98
N ALA A 15 -2.03 20.08 -11.22
CA ALA A 15 -1.55 19.48 -9.99
C ALA A 15 -2.65 19.64 -8.93
N ASN A 16 -3.67 18.78 -8.97
CA ASN A 16 -4.56 18.60 -7.83
C ASN A 16 -5.26 17.23 -7.85
N ASN A 17 -4.46 16.17 -7.83
CA ASN A 17 -4.92 14.89 -7.28
C ASN A 17 -4.26 14.80 -5.91
N GLN A 18 -4.95 15.23 -4.86
CA GLN A 18 -4.56 14.87 -3.49
C GLN A 18 -4.66 13.35 -3.38
N ASN A 19 -3.57 12.67 -3.72
CA ASN A 19 -3.45 11.22 -3.62
C ASN A 19 -3.36 10.91 -2.13
N PHE A 20 -4.50 10.58 -1.52
CA PHE A 20 -4.58 9.97 -0.18
C PHE A 20 -4.07 8.52 -0.17
N GLU A 21 -3.23 8.15 -1.14
CA GLU A 21 -2.64 6.83 -1.23
C GLU A 21 -1.38 6.80 -0.38
N ILE A 22 -1.40 5.93 0.62
CA ILE A 22 -0.30 5.73 1.58
C ILE A 22 0.97 5.21 0.88
N PHE A 23 0.81 4.66 -0.33
CA PHE A 23 1.89 4.25 -1.20
C PHE A 23 1.51 4.41 -2.67
N SER A 24 2.50 4.50 -3.55
CA SER A 24 2.33 4.36 -5.00
C SER A 24 2.47 2.89 -5.43
N LEU A 25 1.63 2.42 -6.34
CA LEU A 25 1.77 1.08 -6.92
C LEU A 25 2.57 1.17 -8.24
N ILE A 26 3.64 0.39 -8.33
CA ILE A 26 4.44 0.25 -9.54
C ILE A 26 4.25 -1.16 -10.13
N TRP A 27 4.03 -1.24 -11.43
CA TRP A 27 3.98 -2.51 -12.17
C TRP A 27 5.12 -2.55 -13.20
N LEU A 28 6.05 -3.49 -13.05
CA LEU A 28 7.10 -3.77 -14.02
C LEU A 28 6.84 -5.10 -14.73
N ASP A 29 6.46 -5.03 -16.00
CA ASP A 29 6.22 -6.19 -16.85
C ASP A 29 6.67 -5.90 -18.28
N GLN A 30 7.05 -6.94 -19.02
CA GLN A 30 7.45 -6.83 -20.41
C GLN A 30 6.23 -6.79 -21.35
N ASP A 31 5.07 -7.27 -20.91
CA ASP A 31 3.85 -7.34 -21.72
C ASP A 31 2.65 -6.66 -21.05
N VAL A 32 2.74 -5.33 -20.92
CA VAL A 32 1.69 -4.48 -20.30
C VAL A 32 0.37 -4.41 -21.07
N GLU A 33 0.34 -4.91 -22.31
CA GLU A 33 -0.85 -4.92 -23.16
C GLU A 33 -1.62 -6.24 -23.09
N SER A 34 -1.04 -7.29 -22.50
CA SER A 34 -1.73 -8.55 -22.32
C SER A 34 -3.07 -8.38 -21.59
N GLN A 35 -4.11 -9.06 -22.07
CA GLN A 35 -5.45 -9.05 -21.48
C GLN A 35 -5.45 -9.42 -19.99
N TYR A 36 -4.49 -10.25 -19.59
CA TYR A 36 -4.26 -10.65 -18.20
C TYR A 36 -3.82 -9.49 -17.31
N ILE A 37 -2.89 -8.64 -17.77
CA ILE A 37 -2.45 -7.46 -17.04
C ILE A 37 -3.57 -6.40 -17.02
N GLN A 38 -4.32 -6.25 -18.11
CA GLN A 38 -5.48 -5.36 -18.13
C GLN A 38 -6.56 -5.77 -17.12
N ASN A 39 -6.88 -7.07 -17.03
CA ASN A 39 -7.84 -7.58 -16.05
C ASN A 39 -7.40 -7.30 -14.61
N ALA A 40 -6.12 -7.58 -14.32
CA ALA A 40 -5.55 -7.31 -13.01
C ALA A 40 -5.50 -5.82 -12.67
N GLU A 41 -5.13 -4.97 -13.62
CA GLU A 41 -5.16 -3.53 -13.46
C GLU A 41 -6.57 -3.02 -13.17
N ASN A 42 -7.58 -3.48 -13.93
CA ASN A 42 -8.96 -3.06 -13.72
C ASN A 42 -9.46 -3.44 -12.31
N LYS A 43 -9.11 -4.63 -11.82
CA LYS A 43 -9.42 -5.05 -10.45
C LYS A 43 -8.68 -4.21 -9.42
N LEU A 44 -7.40 -3.88 -9.63
CA LEU A 44 -6.63 -3.05 -8.71
C LEU A 44 -7.12 -1.59 -8.69
N ARG A 45 -7.53 -1.04 -9.84
CA ARG A 45 -8.05 0.33 -9.98
C ARG A 45 -9.32 0.60 -9.19
N SER A 46 -10.06 -0.43 -8.79
CA SER A 46 -11.22 -0.27 -7.90
C SER A 46 -10.84 0.26 -6.52
N ASN A 47 -9.61 0.02 -6.08
CA ASN A 47 -9.12 0.40 -4.76
C ASN A 47 -7.90 1.33 -4.83
N ILE A 48 -7.10 1.25 -5.90
CA ILE A 48 -5.82 1.96 -6.05
C ILE A 48 -5.95 2.97 -7.20
N ASN A 49 -5.85 4.26 -6.88
CA ASN A 49 -6.03 5.36 -7.82
C ASN A 49 -4.88 5.48 -8.82
N LEU A 50 -3.62 5.18 -8.43
CA LEU A 50 -2.48 5.37 -9.31
C LEU A 50 -1.58 4.12 -9.41
N ILE A 51 -1.60 3.50 -10.60
CA ILE A 51 -0.70 2.41 -10.97
C ILE A 51 0.27 2.93 -12.04
N LYS A 52 1.57 3.01 -11.69
CA LYS A 52 2.64 3.40 -12.63
C LYS A 52 3.23 2.16 -13.29
N LYS A 53 3.17 2.10 -14.60
CA LYS A 53 3.66 0.95 -15.40
C LYS A 53 5.05 1.24 -15.97
N PHE A 54 5.91 0.23 -15.96
CA PHE A 54 7.22 0.25 -16.60
C PHE A 54 7.43 -1.01 -17.42
N LEU A 55 8.02 -0.83 -18.59
CA LEU A 55 8.47 -1.90 -19.51
C LEU A 55 9.96 -2.21 -19.35
N ASP A 56 10.72 -1.24 -18.84
CA ASP A 56 12.18 -1.25 -18.81
C ASP A 56 12.67 -1.26 -17.37
N VAL A 57 13.52 -2.24 -17.05
CA VAL A 57 14.09 -2.44 -15.71
C VAL A 57 14.90 -1.24 -15.26
N LYS A 58 15.72 -0.64 -16.13
CA LYS A 58 16.58 0.50 -15.78
C LYS A 58 15.76 1.73 -15.52
N LYS A 59 14.75 2.01 -16.36
CA LYS A 59 13.84 3.15 -16.12
C LYS A 59 13.05 2.99 -14.84
N CYS A 60 12.59 1.77 -14.54
CA CYS A 60 11.89 1.47 -13.30
C CYS A 60 12.82 1.65 -12.09
N GLN A 61 14.04 1.14 -12.16
CA GLN A 61 15.02 1.25 -11.09
C GLN A 61 15.38 2.71 -10.82
N GLN A 62 15.72 3.47 -11.86
CA GLN A 62 16.04 4.89 -11.75
C GLN A 62 14.87 5.67 -11.13
N TYR A 63 13.64 5.39 -11.58
CA TYR A 63 12.47 6.04 -10.99
C TYR A 63 12.35 5.77 -9.48
N VAL A 64 12.56 4.53 -9.03
CA VAL A 64 12.48 4.18 -7.60
C VAL A 64 13.64 4.80 -6.80
N GLU A 65 14.83 4.89 -7.38
CA GLU A 65 16.00 5.52 -6.77
C GLU A 65 15.83 7.05 -6.62
N ASP A 66 15.15 7.69 -7.58
CA ASP A 66 14.88 9.12 -7.59
C ASP A 66 13.73 9.54 -6.65
N LEU A 67 13.00 8.59 -6.06
CA LEU A 67 11.91 8.88 -5.11
C LEU A 67 12.44 9.45 -3.78
N SER A 68 11.61 10.31 -3.17
CA SER A 68 11.90 10.85 -1.84
C SER A 68 12.01 9.71 -0.82
N PRO A 69 12.88 9.81 0.20
CA PRO A 69 12.96 8.82 1.29
C PRO A 69 11.65 8.61 2.07
N ALA A 70 10.75 9.60 2.02
CA ALA A 70 9.42 9.55 2.63
C ALA A 70 8.41 8.76 1.77
N ASP A 71 8.65 8.65 0.46
CA ASP A 71 7.75 7.95 -0.44
C ASP A 71 7.74 6.45 -0.12
N ARG A 72 6.56 5.85 -0.31
CA ARG A 72 6.34 4.43 -0.12
C ARG A 72 5.84 3.83 -1.42
N VAL A 73 6.41 2.68 -1.79
CA VAL A 73 6.14 2.00 -3.05
C VAL A 73 5.89 0.53 -2.82
N VAL A 74 4.76 0.07 -3.35
CA VAL A 74 4.48 -1.35 -3.56
C VAL A 74 4.79 -1.68 -5.01
N MET A 75 5.50 -2.78 -5.24
CA MET A 75 5.90 -3.19 -6.59
C MET A 75 5.28 -4.53 -6.97
N ILE A 76 4.77 -4.61 -8.19
CA ILE A 76 4.40 -5.84 -8.89
C ILE A 76 5.43 -6.05 -9.99
N VAL A 77 6.09 -7.20 -10.00
CA VAL A 77 7.14 -7.52 -10.99
C VAL A 77 6.87 -8.87 -11.63
N SER A 78 7.14 -9.00 -12.93
CA SER A 78 7.16 -10.31 -13.57
C SER A 78 8.31 -11.16 -13.05
N GLY A 79 8.23 -12.49 -13.14
CA GLY A 79 9.26 -13.38 -12.59
C GLY A 79 10.68 -13.10 -13.09
N GLY A 80 10.83 -12.94 -14.41
CA GLY A 80 12.13 -12.68 -15.05
C GLY A 80 12.70 -11.29 -14.71
N LEU A 81 11.87 -10.25 -14.78
CA LEU A 81 12.29 -8.88 -14.48
C LEU A 81 12.53 -8.69 -12.97
N GLY A 82 11.72 -9.35 -12.14
CA GLY A 82 11.87 -9.39 -10.69
C GLY A 82 13.24 -9.92 -10.27
N GLN A 83 13.68 -11.03 -10.87
CA GLN A 83 15.01 -11.58 -10.57
C GLN A 83 16.15 -10.59 -10.89
N GLN A 84 15.95 -9.70 -11.87
CA GLN A 84 16.94 -8.69 -12.25
C GLN A 84 16.91 -7.46 -11.33
N ILE A 85 15.73 -6.91 -11.04
CA ILE A 85 15.61 -5.63 -10.33
C ILE A 85 15.69 -5.77 -8.81
N VAL A 86 15.09 -6.83 -8.23
CA VAL A 86 14.93 -6.97 -6.77
C VAL A 86 16.26 -6.92 -6.01
N PRO A 87 17.35 -7.56 -6.47
CA PRO A 87 18.66 -7.44 -5.82
C PRO A 87 19.15 -6.00 -5.67
N SER A 88 18.85 -5.11 -6.62
CA SER A 88 19.26 -3.71 -6.58
C SER A 88 18.39 -2.86 -5.66
N ILE A 89 17.07 -3.08 -5.67
CA ILE A 89 16.12 -2.19 -4.99
C ILE A 89 15.68 -2.66 -3.60
N HIS A 90 15.90 -3.93 -3.22
CA HIS A 90 15.35 -4.46 -1.95
C HIS A 90 15.85 -3.72 -0.71
N LYS A 91 17.02 -3.08 -0.76
CA LYS A 91 17.57 -2.30 0.36
C LYS A 91 16.96 -0.90 0.47
N LEU A 92 16.35 -0.39 -0.59
CA LEU A 92 15.77 0.96 -0.63
C LEU A 92 14.58 1.06 0.30
N ARG A 93 14.59 2.04 1.21
CA ARG A 93 13.53 2.24 2.21
C ARG A 93 12.18 2.56 1.55
N GLN A 94 12.21 3.15 0.37
CA GLN A 94 11.02 3.51 -0.40
C GLN A 94 10.20 2.26 -0.78
N VAL A 95 10.88 1.13 -1.04
CA VAL A 95 10.22 -0.12 -1.39
C VAL A 95 9.76 -0.83 -0.11
N ILE A 96 8.44 -0.96 0.07
CA ILE A 96 7.85 -1.60 1.26
C ILE A 96 7.50 -3.07 1.03
N SER A 97 6.96 -3.39 -0.15
CA SER A 97 6.52 -4.73 -0.53
C SER A 97 6.73 -4.96 -2.01
N ILE A 98 7.12 -6.18 -2.36
CA ILE A 98 7.33 -6.65 -3.73
C ILE A 98 6.49 -7.91 -3.93
N TYR A 99 5.70 -7.93 -4.99
CA TYR A 99 4.87 -9.05 -5.41
C TYR A 99 5.40 -9.57 -6.74
N VAL A 100 5.77 -10.86 -6.79
CA VAL A 100 6.22 -11.48 -8.03
C VAL A 100 5.01 -12.12 -8.70
N TYR A 101 4.54 -11.52 -9.78
CA TYR A 101 3.38 -12.00 -10.52
C TYR A 101 3.84 -12.79 -11.74
N CYS A 102 3.62 -14.11 -11.74
CA CYS A 102 4.12 -14.99 -12.78
C CYS A 102 3.35 -16.30 -12.85
N MET A 103 3.11 -16.79 -14.07
CA MET A 103 2.54 -18.12 -14.31
C MET A 103 3.43 -19.26 -13.81
N ASN A 104 4.75 -19.08 -13.81
CA ASN A 104 5.70 -20.10 -13.36
C ASN A 104 6.23 -19.79 -11.95
N LYS A 105 5.57 -20.37 -10.94
CA LYS A 105 5.88 -20.15 -9.52
C LYS A 105 7.22 -20.76 -9.09
N GLU A 106 7.54 -21.97 -9.54
CA GLU A 106 8.59 -22.80 -8.93
C GLU A 106 10.01 -22.23 -9.10
N ARG A 107 10.33 -21.68 -10.26
CA ARG A 107 11.64 -21.04 -10.49
C ARG A 107 11.80 -19.80 -9.60
N ASN A 108 10.74 -19.02 -9.46
CA ASN A 108 10.80 -17.72 -8.80
C ASN A 108 10.75 -17.81 -7.28
N LYS A 109 10.12 -18.86 -6.74
CA LYS A 109 10.10 -19.17 -5.30
C LYS A 109 11.49 -19.38 -4.71
N ARG A 110 12.48 -19.82 -5.50
CA ARG A 110 13.84 -20.08 -5.00
C ARG A 110 14.56 -18.79 -4.66
N TRP A 111 14.54 -17.82 -5.58
CA TRP A 111 15.25 -16.56 -5.38
C TRP A 111 14.47 -15.59 -4.49
N SER A 112 13.12 -15.61 -4.53
CA SER A 112 12.29 -14.69 -3.76
C SER A 112 12.48 -14.83 -2.24
N LYS A 113 12.72 -16.05 -1.75
CA LYS A 113 12.94 -16.35 -0.33
C LYS A 113 14.13 -15.62 0.29
N TYR A 114 15.11 -15.20 -0.50
CA TYR A 114 16.26 -14.44 -0.01
C TYR A 114 15.95 -12.97 0.27
N PHE A 115 14.78 -12.48 -0.13
CA PHE A 115 14.40 -11.08 -0.02
C PHE A 115 13.16 -10.93 0.86
N THR A 116 13.33 -10.40 2.07
CA THR A 116 12.24 -10.24 3.06
C THR A 116 11.10 -9.35 2.59
N LYS A 117 11.36 -8.43 1.66
CA LYS A 117 10.34 -7.56 1.07
C LYS A 117 9.50 -8.24 -0.01
N VAL A 118 9.90 -9.41 -0.49
CA VAL A 118 9.09 -10.17 -1.43
C VAL A 118 8.01 -10.92 -0.66
N LYS A 119 6.77 -10.48 -0.81
CA LYS A 119 5.62 -11.01 -0.07
C LYS A 119 5.15 -12.36 -0.61
N GLY A 120 5.31 -12.58 -1.92
CA GLY A 120 4.89 -13.83 -2.53
C GLY A 120 5.18 -13.92 -4.02
N VAL A 121 5.09 -15.15 -4.53
CA VAL A 121 5.04 -15.46 -5.97
C VAL A 121 3.63 -15.91 -6.28
N ILE A 122 2.92 -15.12 -7.07
CA ILE A 122 1.46 -15.20 -7.29
C ILE A 122 1.21 -15.45 -8.78
N ASN A 123 0.26 -16.32 -9.10
CA ASN A 123 -0.16 -16.60 -10.48
C ASN A 123 -1.61 -16.19 -10.75
N GLU A 124 -2.44 -16.08 -9.71
CA GLU A 124 -3.84 -15.68 -9.81
C GLU A 124 -4.01 -14.19 -9.55
N VAL A 125 -4.80 -13.53 -10.41
CA VAL A 125 -5.12 -12.10 -10.29
C VAL A 125 -5.81 -11.80 -8.96
N ASP A 126 -6.79 -12.63 -8.59
CA ASP A 126 -7.60 -12.40 -7.39
C ASP A 126 -6.79 -12.56 -6.11
N GLU A 127 -5.83 -13.49 -6.09
CA GLU A 127 -4.86 -13.64 -5.01
C GLU A 127 -3.98 -12.38 -4.89
N LEU A 128 -3.50 -11.84 -6.01
CA LEU A 128 -2.68 -10.62 -6.04
C LEU A 128 -3.45 -9.41 -5.48
N VAL A 129 -4.66 -9.19 -5.97
CA VAL A 129 -5.52 -8.06 -5.55
C VAL A 129 -5.87 -8.18 -4.08
N SER A 130 -6.25 -9.38 -3.64
CA SER A 130 -6.59 -9.63 -2.23
C SER A 130 -5.40 -9.36 -1.32
N GLN A 131 -4.20 -9.87 -1.63
CA GLN A 131 -3.01 -9.65 -0.80
C GLN A 131 -2.63 -8.17 -0.71
N ILE A 132 -2.60 -7.45 -1.84
CA ILE A 132 -2.27 -6.02 -1.84
C ILE A 132 -3.28 -5.22 -1.01
N ASN A 133 -4.58 -5.54 -1.12
CA ASN A 133 -5.62 -4.87 -0.35
C ASN A 133 -5.51 -5.17 1.15
N THR A 134 -5.24 -6.41 1.53
CA THR A 134 -5.02 -6.80 2.94
C THR A 134 -3.79 -6.10 3.51
N ASP A 135 -2.66 -6.11 2.80
CA ASP A 135 -1.44 -5.42 3.21
C ASP A 135 -1.69 -3.92 3.40
N ARG A 136 -2.46 -3.31 2.49
CA ARG A 136 -2.85 -1.90 2.58
C ARG A 136 -3.70 -1.62 3.81
N GLN A 137 -4.69 -2.46 4.12
CA GLN A 137 -5.53 -2.30 5.30
C GLN A 137 -4.70 -2.41 6.59
N ILE A 138 -3.76 -3.37 6.64
CA ILE A 138 -2.86 -3.52 7.78
C ILE A 138 -1.98 -2.27 7.96
N GLN A 139 -1.41 -1.74 6.87
CA GLN A 139 -0.60 -0.52 6.91
C GLN A 139 -1.42 0.70 7.35
N ARG A 140 -2.65 0.85 6.84
CA ARG A 140 -3.59 1.88 7.31
C ARG A 140 -3.81 1.83 8.81
N ASN A 141 -4.07 0.64 9.36
CA ASN A 141 -4.34 0.47 10.78
C ASN A 141 -3.10 0.71 11.67
N LEU A 142 -1.89 0.52 11.14
CA LEU A 142 -0.64 0.77 11.87
C LEU A 142 -0.23 2.25 11.84
N ASP A 143 -0.41 2.92 10.70
CA ASP A 143 -0.12 4.35 10.54
C ASP A 143 -1.20 5.23 11.19
N GLU A 144 -2.39 4.69 11.43
CA GLU A 144 -3.47 5.29 12.21
C GLU A 144 -3.60 4.60 13.58
N PRO A 145 -2.68 4.82 14.54
CA PRO A 145 -2.81 4.24 15.86
C PRO A 145 -4.06 4.83 16.55
N PHE A 146 -5.10 4.01 16.68
CA PHE A 146 -6.18 4.14 17.68
C PHE A 146 -7.15 5.33 17.56
N SER A 147 -7.68 5.65 16.39
CA SER A 147 -8.83 6.60 16.28
C SER A 147 -10.20 5.93 16.11
N HIS A 148 -10.32 4.70 15.59
CA HIS A 148 -11.64 4.15 15.26
C HIS A 148 -11.89 2.68 15.67
N ASN A 149 -12.93 2.53 16.51
CA ASN A 149 -13.75 1.34 16.81
C ASN A 149 -13.22 0.28 17.79
N LEU A 150 -12.97 0.68 19.05
CA LEU A 150 -13.07 -0.22 20.22
C LEU A 150 -14.49 -0.31 20.80
N PHE A 151 -15.41 0.58 20.39
CA PHE A 151 -16.80 0.61 20.88
C PHE A 151 -17.81 0.29 19.78
N ASN A 152 -17.74 -0.91 19.22
CA ASN A 152 -18.95 -1.53 18.67
C ASN A 152 -19.30 -2.76 19.50
N VAL A 153 -19.38 -2.57 20.82
CA VAL A 153 -20.11 -3.50 21.68
C VAL A 153 -21.58 -3.19 21.46
N ASN A 154 -22.24 -4.14 20.83
CA ASN A 154 -23.67 -4.22 20.58
C ASN A 154 -24.49 -3.85 21.83
N CYS A 155 -24.90 -2.58 21.95
CA CYS A 155 -25.90 -2.13 22.91
C CYS A 155 -26.91 -1.26 22.17
N GLY A 156 -28.15 -1.74 22.13
CA GLY A 156 -29.24 -1.15 21.37
C GLY A 156 -29.57 0.29 21.76
N ASN A 157 -30.21 0.97 20.79
CA ASN A 157 -31.01 2.18 20.93
C ASN A 157 -30.42 3.28 21.83
N GLY A 158 -29.66 4.20 21.23
CA GLY A 158 -29.31 5.45 21.89
C GLY A 158 -28.89 6.50 20.87
N THR A 159 -29.67 7.57 20.80
CA THR A 159 -29.47 8.74 19.95
C THR A 159 -28.10 9.40 20.12
N SER A 160 -27.47 9.72 18.99
CA SER A 160 -26.61 10.89 18.73
C SER A 160 -26.19 11.72 19.96
N THR A 161 -24.91 11.62 20.34
CA THR A 161 -24.13 12.75 20.89
C THR A 161 -22.70 12.68 20.38
N SER A 162 -22.42 13.48 19.36
CA SER A 162 -21.07 13.89 18.99
C SER A 162 -20.39 14.58 20.20
N ASP A 163 -19.10 14.35 20.35
CA ASP A 163 -18.10 15.29 20.91
C ASP A 163 -17.63 15.22 22.38
N ILE A 164 -18.11 14.34 23.28
CA ILE A 164 -17.58 14.42 24.68
C ILE A 164 -17.31 13.10 25.43
N ASN A 165 -17.66 11.92 24.92
CA ASN A 165 -17.70 10.74 25.80
C ASN A 165 -16.47 9.81 25.81
N GLY A 166 -15.47 10.02 24.96
CA GLY A 166 -14.28 9.14 24.91
C GLY A 166 -13.28 9.36 26.05
N LYS A 167 -13.16 10.61 26.54
CA LYS A 167 -12.23 10.97 27.61
C LYS A 167 -12.70 10.52 29.00
N PHE A 168 -14.03 10.43 29.21
CA PHE A 168 -14.61 10.09 30.50
C PHE A 168 -14.49 8.61 30.87
N ILE A 169 -14.51 7.70 29.89
CA ILE A 169 -14.38 6.25 30.15
C ILE A 169 -13.01 5.92 30.76
N PHE A 170 -11.93 6.51 30.23
CA PHE A 170 -10.59 6.32 30.81
C PHE A 170 -10.50 6.88 32.23
N SER A 171 -11.08 8.06 32.47
CA SER A 171 -11.14 8.64 33.82
C SER A 171 -11.91 7.74 34.78
N GLN A 172 -13.04 7.16 34.35
CA GLN A 172 -13.88 6.33 35.21
C GLN A 172 -13.19 5.00 35.56
N VAL A 173 -12.55 4.33 34.59
CA VAL A 173 -11.78 3.11 34.83
C VAL A 173 -10.58 3.39 35.74
N LEU A 174 -9.89 4.52 35.52
CA LEU A 174 -8.75 4.92 36.33
C LEU A 174 -9.16 5.23 37.78
N ILE A 175 -10.29 5.92 37.98
CA ILE A 175 -10.87 6.17 39.30
C ILE A 175 -11.24 4.85 39.98
N ASP A 176 -11.94 3.95 39.30
CA ASP A 176 -12.33 2.64 39.85
C ASP A 176 -11.11 1.80 40.24
N CYS A 177 -10.07 1.78 39.41
CA CYS A 177 -8.81 1.12 39.74
C CYS A 177 -8.15 1.72 40.99
N ILE A 178 -8.08 3.05 41.09
CA ILE A 178 -7.48 3.73 42.25
C ILE A 178 -8.28 3.45 43.53
N LEU A 179 -9.61 3.50 43.46
CA LEU A 179 -10.48 3.23 44.61
C LEU A 179 -10.38 1.77 45.06
N ARG A 180 -10.28 0.83 44.12
CA ARG A 180 -10.13 -0.60 44.43
C ARG A 180 -8.75 -0.97 45.00
N ILE A 181 -7.70 -0.21 44.66
CA ILE A 181 -6.37 -0.38 45.26
C ILE A 181 -6.38 0.13 46.70
N LYS A 182 -6.98 1.29 46.96
CA LYS A 182 -7.10 1.85 48.32
C LYS A 182 -7.94 0.99 49.26
N SER A 183 -8.98 0.31 48.75
CA SER A 183 -9.81 -0.58 49.57
C SER A 183 -9.11 -1.88 50.00
N ASN A 184 -7.93 -2.18 49.45
CA ASN A 184 -7.17 -3.39 49.79
C ASN A 184 -6.02 -3.11 50.78
N GLU A 185 -5.90 -1.89 51.28
CA GLU A 185 -4.90 -1.49 52.30
C GLU A 185 -5.50 -1.35 53.72
N GLU A 186 -6.80 -1.64 53.90
CA GLU A 186 -7.44 -1.76 55.22
C GLU A 186 -7.82 -3.22 55.48
N ASP A 187 -6.83 -4.02 55.92
CA ASP A 187 -6.96 -5.19 56.81
C ASP A 187 -5.62 -5.49 57.50
#